data_AF-A0A929RNW5-F1
#
_entry.id   AF-A0A929RNW5-F1
#
_cell.length_a   1.000
_cell.length_b   1.000
_cell.length_c   1.000
_cell.angle_alpha   90.00
_cell.angle_beta   90.00
_cell.angle_gamma   90.00
#
_symmetry.space_group_name_H-M   'P 1'
#
loop_
_entity.id
_entity.type
_entity.pdbx_description
1 polymer ?
#
loop_
_entity_poly.entity_id
_entity_poly.type
_entity_poly.pdbx_seq_one_letter_code
_entity_poly.pdbx_strand_id
1 'polypeptide(L)'
;MPAPDVHCRATGRRDQGCVLALSRCLTAGSSTVTDIPQYRVPAPSEPAIPQPGAARSTPIPTPSSATQPASPGKVPSGRADSIPQPAPASAPTQNPHRTPAGNRYAASGHNSAERTAQAHPFNGAGNLTGAPAPGQFTPSFRSFVHAAPAMPGPGAVQYPQAAPQAAQVWSVPALKRQPVPVFEAVVIGAGAALMLLGVFGFMVASGPVLTVFLAIMCIVPLSIVISFLQFIDRFEPEPWWTKIAAFLWGGGVAVFFAGMFNELSFMSFANLSGSDTAGAVFRSVVGAPLGEELLKALGVIAIVMLRRNNVSSPVDGLVYGGFSAAGFLVVEDFTYFVNSTFNGTLPQTYFIRVFLGVFGHVMYTSCTGWAIGWAVTRTRSLGVGCGVVTLGYLIGVTMHGTWNGSAAIVSSDGQWFVLYGVIQIPLFCAWLWFVASALKRERRDAAAGLMPYVRQGWIIPSEVQMTCESSSRRAALAWVSRGGPTAKRAMKEFMRSLASLGLNQFIMNVRGPEAKRIDATRETVQQATEHRAVFQRLMGVRVR
;
A
#
# COMPACT_ATOMS: atom_id res chain seq x y z
N MET A 1 -51.43 49.58 -35.85
CA MET A 1 -51.85 50.14 -34.55
C MET A 1 -53.19 49.53 -34.17
N PRO A 2 -53.50 49.37 -32.88
CA PRO A 2 -52.69 48.78 -31.81
C PRO A 2 -53.40 47.51 -31.23
N ALA A 3 -52.80 46.73 -30.33
CA ALA A 3 -53.07 46.74 -28.87
C ALA A 3 -53.31 45.27 -28.38
N PRO A 4 -53.35 44.96 -27.07
CA PRO A 4 -52.24 45.17 -26.13
C PRO A 4 -51.97 43.95 -25.22
N ASP A 5 -50.81 43.94 -24.54
CA ASP A 5 -50.50 43.04 -23.42
C ASP A 5 -51.28 43.38 -22.14
N VAL A 6 -51.58 42.37 -21.30
CA VAL A 6 -51.67 42.54 -19.84
C VAL A 6 -51.08 41.32 -19.11
N HIS A 7 -50.03 41.56 -18.32
CA HIS A 7 -49.52 40.63 -17.32
C HIS A 7 -50.36 40.65 -16.03
N CYS A 8 -50.48 39.51 -15.35
CA CYS A 8 -50.62 39.48 -13.89
C CYS A 8 -49.90 38.27 -13.28
N ARG A 9 -49.51 38.41 -12.00
CA ARG A 9 -48.53 37.53 -11.34
C ARG A 9 -48.97 37.23 -9.90
N ALA A 10 -48.64 36.02 -9.45
CA ALA A 10 -48.28 35.65 -8.06
C ALA A 10 -49.26 34.85 -7.17
N THR A 11 -48.61 33.93 -6.43
CA THR A 11 -49.01 33.23 -5.18
C THR A 11 -49.96 32.02 -5.23
N GLY A 12 -49.59 30.98 -4.46
CA GLY A 12 -50.35 29.74 -4.26
C GLY A 12 -49.43 28.51 -4.22
N ARG A 13 -49.33 27.81 -3.07
CA ARG A 13 -48.40 26.69 -2.85
C ARG A 13 -49.17 25.48 -2.32
N ARG A 14 -49.29 24.39 -3.10
CA ARG A 14 -49.09 22.98 -2.68
C ARG A 14 -49.56 21.94 -3.72
N ASP A 15 -48.76 20.88 -3.78
CA ASP A 15 -49.08 19.46 -4.02
C ASP A 15 -49.56 18.91 -5.38
N GLN A 16 -48.77 17.92 -5.83
CA GLN A 16 -49.10 16.71 -6.61
C GLN A 16 -49.56 16.84 -8.09
N GLY A 17 -48.76 16.25 -8.99
CA GLY A 17 -49.21 15.88 -10.34
C GLY A 17 -48.20 16.09 -11.48
N CYS A 18 -47.04 15.42 -11.47
CA CYS A 18 -46.15 15.45 -12.64
C CYS A 18 -45.30 14.17 -12.82
N VAL A 19 -45.97 13.05 -13.12
CA VAL A 19 -45.33 11.78 -13.57
C VAL A 19 -45.89 11.31 -14.92
N LEU A 20 -46.97 11.92 -15.44
CA LEU A 20 -47.52 11.63 -16.77
C LEU A 20 -47.19 12.75 -17.78
N ALA A 21 -45.96 12.80 -18.27
CA ALA A 21 -45.57 13.73 -19.35
C ALA A 21 -44.55 13.19 -20.39
N LEU A 22 -43.89 12.05 -20.14
CA LEU A 22 -42.81 11.54 -21.01
C LEU A 22 -43.14 10.26 -21.79
N SER A 23 -44.30 9.64 -21.56
CA SER A 23 -44.70 8.38 -22.20
C SER A 23 -45.50 8.54 -23.51
N ARG A 24 -45.55 9.74 -24.12
CA ARG A 24 -46.41 10.04 -25.30
C ARG A 24 -45.68 10.60 -26.53
N CYS A 25 -44.35 10.60 -26.59
CA CYS A 25 -43.57 11.16 -27.71
C CYS A 25 -42.81 10.14 -28.57
N LEU A 26 -43.04 8.83 -28.43
CA LEU A 26 -42.31 7.78 -29.17
C LEU A 26 -43.19 6.84 -30.02
N THR A 27 -44.47 7.16 -30.24
CA THR A 27 -45.40 6.33 -31.02
C THR A 27 -46.24 7.13 -32.01
N ALA A 28 -45.61 7.73 -33.04
CA ALA A 28 -46.29 8.20 -34.25
C ALA A 28 -45.30 8.43 -35.42
N GLY A 29 -45.52 7.74 -36.55
CA GLY A 29 -44.85 7.98 -37.84
C GLY A 29 -43.58 7.13 -38.11
N SER A 30 -43.38 6.55 -39.29
CA SER A 30 -44.30 6.35 -40.42
C SER A 30 -43.78 5.23 -41.33
N SER A 31 -44.65 4.32 -41.78
CA SER A 31 -44.46 3.60 -43.05
C SER A 31 -44.59 4.63 -44.20
N THR A 32 -44.06 4.51 -45.43
CA THR A 32 -43.57 3.41 -46.29
C THR A 32 -42.64 4.02 -47.36
N VAL A 33 -41.68 3.27 -47.95
CA VAL A 33 -41.29 3.34 -49.39
C VAL A 33 -40.33 2.18 -49.76
N THR A 34 -40.82 1.35 -50.69
CA THR A 34 -40.24 0.30 -51.57
C THR A 34 -38.72 0.04 -51.70
N ASP A 35 -38.31 -1.24 -51.55
CA ASP A 35 -37.65 -2.18 -52.52
C ASP A 35 -36.54 -1.67 -53.50
N ILE A 36 -35.45 -2.37 -53.92
CA ILE A 36 -34.99 -3.79 -54.20
C ILE A 36 -33.41 -3.83 -54.06
N PRO A 37 -32.60 -4.94 -53.97
CA PRO A 37 -32.80 -6.40 -53.74
C PRO A 37 -32.04 -7.02 -52.53
N GLN A 38 -32.33 -8.29 -52.22
CA GLN A 38 -31.50 -9.14 -51.33
C GLN A 38 -30.24 -9.68 -52.03
N TYR A 39 -29.07 -9.57 -51.39
CA TYR A 39 -27.85 -10.28 -51.80
C TYR A 39 -27.74 -11.62 -51.06
N ARG A 40 -27.92 -12.74 -51.78
CA ARG A 40 -27.82 -14.10 -51.22
C ARG A 40 -26.35 -14.55 -51.21
N VAL A 41 -25.72 -14.54 -50.03
CA VAL A 41 -24.39 -15.16 -49.82
C VAL A 41 -24.56 -16.69 -49.62
N PRO A 42 -23.71 -17.55 -50.21
CA PRO A 42 -23.89 -19.00 -50.13
C PRO A 42 -23.62 -19.59 -48.75
N ALA A 43 -24.26 -20.73 -48.45
CA ALA A 43 -23.93 -21.53 -47.28
C ALA A 43 -22.53 -22.16 -47.41
N PRO A 44 -21.74 -22.29 -46.31
CA PRO A 44 -20.50 -23.06 -46.31
C PRO A 44 -20.80 -24.54 -46.55
N SER A 45 -20.05 -25.18 -47.44
CA SER A 45 -20.12 -26.63 -47.67
C SER A 45 -19.48 -27.43 -46.54
N GLU A 46 -20.17 -28.45 -46.04
CA GLU A 46 -19.60 -29.43 -45.11
C GLU A 46 -18.40 -30.19 -45.73
N PRO A 47 -17.25 -30.27 -45.05
CA PRO A 47 -16.25 -31.30 -45.33
C PRO A 47 -16.68 -32.62 -44.69
N ALA A 48 -16.79 -33.67 -45.51
CA ALA A 48 -17.28 -34.99 -45.09
C ALA A 48 -16.41 -35.68 -44.03
N ILE A 49 -17.05 -36.35 -43.08
CA ILE A 49 -16.42 -37.19 -42.05
C ILE A 49 -15.96 -38.52 -42.68
N PRO A 50 -14.66 -38.88 -42.63
CA PRO A 50 -14.21 -40.21 -43.04
C PRO A 50 -14.54 -41.26 -41.97
N GLN A 51 -15.22 -42.35 -42.35
CA GLN A 51 -15.40 -43.51 -41.47
C GLN A 51 -14.10 -44.34 -41.35
N PRO A 52 -13.72 -44.81 -40.14
CA PRO A 52 -12.64 -45.79 -39.99
C PRO A 52 -13.15 -47.23 -40.17
N GLY A 53 -12.74 -47.89 -41.26
CA GLY A 53 -13.05 -49.30 -41.54
C GLY A 53 -11.94 -50.27 -41.07
N ALA A 54 -12.29 -51.13 -40.11
CA ALA A 54 -11.78 -52.49 -39.86
C ALA A 54 -10.25 -52.80 -39.90
N ALA A 55 -9.67 -52.89 -38.69
CA ALA A 55 -8.92 -54.04 -38.16
C ALA A 55 -7.64 -54.59 -38.84
N ARG A 56 -6.53 -54.54 -38.08
CA ARG A 56 -5.69 -55.73 -37.85
C ARG A 56 -5.08 -55.73 -36.44
N SER A 57 -5.07 -56.90 -35.80
CA SER A 57 -4.74 -57.11 -34.39
C SER A 57 -3.27 -57.46 -34.14
N THR A 58 -2.70 -56.95 -33.03
CA THR A 58 -1.54 -57.52 -32.33
C THR A 58 -1.69 -57.27 -30.81
N PRO A 59 -1.07 -58.10 -29.92
CA PRO A 59 -1.65 -58.36 -28.60
C PRO A 59 -1.07 -57.55 -27.42
N ILE A 60 -1.86 -57.53 -26.35
CA ILE A 60 -1.57 -56.96 -25.02
C ILE A 60 -0.60 -57.86 -24.23
N PRO A 61 0.41 -57.33 -23.53
CA PRO A 61 1.14 -58.06 -22.51
C PRO A 61 0.43 -57.96 -21.14
N THR A 62 0.08 -59.10 -20.55
CA THR A 62 -0.43 -59.22 -19.17
C THR A 62 0.72 -59.22 -18.15
N PRO A 63 0.47 -58.81 -16.89
CA PRO A 63 1.50 -58.77 -15.85
C PRO A 63 1.83 -60.17 -15.32
N SER A 64 3.11 -60.46 -15.11
CA SER A 64 3.59 -61.65 -14.38
C SER A 64 3.99 -61.31 -12.94
N SER A 65 3.93 -62.34 -12.10
CA SER A 65 3.82 -62.27 -10.65
C SER A 65 5.14 -62.43 -9.89
N ALA A 66 5.08 -62.03 -8.61
CA ALA A 66 5.91 -62.46 -7.48
C ALA A 66 7.42 -62.11 -7.46
N THR A 67 7.86 -61.45 -6.37
CA THR A 67 8.69 -62.10 -5.32
C THR A 67 8.72 -61.24 -4.04
N GLN A 68 8.25 -61.84 -2.94
CA GLN A 68 8.63 -61.60 -1.54
C GLN A 68 8.76 -63.01 -0.92
N PRO A 69 9.61 -63.29 0.10
CA PRO A 69 9.62 -62.53 1.37
C PRO A 69 10.99 -62.40 2.11
N ALA A 70 11.07 -61.53 3.13
CA ALA A 70 11.86 -61.77 4.35
C ALA A 70 11.59 -60.75 5.49
N SER A 71 11.33 -61.27 6.68
CA SER A 71 11.43 -60.66 8.03
C SER A 71 11.50 -61.86 9.00
N PRO A 72 12.27 -61.85 10.12
CA PRO A 72 12.02 -60.95 11.27
C PRO A 72 13.23 -60.62 12.19
N GLY A 73 13.01 -59.81 13.24
CA GLY A 73 13.94 -59.61 14.38
C GLY A 73 13.74 -58.25 15.08
N LYS A 74 12.86 -58.09 16.09
CA LYS A 74 12.91 -58.43 17.53
C LYS A 74 13.73 -57.44 18.42
N VAL A 75 13.05 -56.99 19.48
CA VAL A 75 13.28 -55.87 20.44
C VAL A 75 14.13 -56.35 21.65
N PRO A 76 14.96 -55.52 22.37
CA PRO A 76 14.43 -54.77 23.55
C PRO A 76 15.11 -53.44 24.03
N SER A 77 14.23 -52.52 24.48
CA SER A 77 14.26 -51.62 25.65
C SER A 77 15.51 -50.86 26.15
N GLY A 78 15.32 -49.58 26.50
CA GLY A 78 16.02 -48.95 27.64
C GLY A 78 15.91 -47.41 27.77
N ARG A 79 15.20 -46.93 28.82
CA ARG A 79 15.37 -45.65 29.58
C ARG A 79 15.48 -44.32 28.80
N ALA A 80 14.58 -43.33 28.88
CA ALA A 80 13.96 -42.60 30.01
C ALA A 80 14.84 -41.52 30.69
N ASP A 81 14.17 -40.46 31.16
CA ASP A 81 14.63 -39.29 31.96
C ASP A 81 15.28 -38.11 31.18
N SER A 82 15.02 -36.82 31.46
CA SER A 82 13.88 -36.12 32.10
C SER A 82 14.01 -34.59 31.92
N ILE A 83 12.89 -33.85 31.89
CA ILE A 83 12.83 -32.37 31.87
C ILE A 83 13.06 -31.79 33.29
N PRO A 84 13.72 -30.63 33.46
CA PRO A 84 13.65 -29.86 34.71
C PRO A 84 12.98 -28.46 34.56
N GLN A 85 12.04 -28.16 35.46
CA GLN A 85 11.53 -26.83 35.83
C GLN A 85 11.43 -26.78 37.40
N PRO A 86 11.10 -25.66 38.09
CA PRO A 86 12.07 -25.03 39.02
C PRO A 86 11.64 -24.92 40.51
N ALA A 87 12.50 -24.25 41.31
CA ALA A 87 12.33 -23.71 42.70
C ALA A 87 12.85 -24.60 43.87
N PRO A 88 13.04 -24.09 45.13
CA PRO A 88 13.24 -22.71 45.62
C PRO A 88 14.44 -22.48 46.62
N ALA A 89 14.74 -21.20 46.90
CA ALA A 89 15.32 -20.56 48.12
C ALA A 89 16.33 -21.26 49.08
N SER A 90 17.47 -20.60 49.36
CA SER A 90 17.95 -20.14 50.71
C SER A 90 19.38 -19.55 50.69
N ALA A 91 19.70 -18.60 51.59
CA ALA A 91 21.06 -18.05 51.81
C ALA A 91 21.78 -18.78 52.98
N PRO A 92 23.11 -18.63 53.22
CA PRO A 92 23.59 -17.50 54.04
C PRO A 92 25.07 -17.01 53.89
N THR A 93 25.29 -15.72 54.24
CA THR A 93 26.41 -15.10 55.00
C THR A 93 27.93 -15.20 54.67
N GLN A 94 28.60 -14.03 54.87
CA GLN A 94 29.94 -13.75 55.48
C GLN A 94 31.19 -13.34 54.63
N ASN A 95 31.32 -12.03 54.38
CA ASN A 95 32.32 -11.07 54.97
C ASN A 95 33.87 -11.20 54.74
N PRO A 96 34.74 -10.21 55.10
CA PRO A 96 35.38 -9.38 54.06
C PRO A 96 36.90 -9.04 54.24
N HIS A 97 37.47 -8.29 53.29
CA HIS A 97 38.73 -7.54 53.42
C HIS A 97 38.58 -6.14 52.78
N ARG A 98 39.30 -5.07 53.14
CA ARG A 98 39.92 -4.50 54.36
C ARG A 98 40.61 -3.21 53.86
N THR A 99 40.34 -2.06 54.47
CA THR A 99 41.00 -0.77 54.16
C THR A 99 42.14 -0.45 55.14
N PRO A 100 43.03 0.50 54.77
CA PRO A 100 43.64 1.46 55.69
C PRO A 100 43.05 2.87 55.42
N ALA A 101 42.59 3.68 56.39
CA ALA A 101 43.33 4.33 57.49
C ALA A 101 44.50 5.21 56.97
N GLY A 102 44.61 6.51 57.24
CA GLY A 102 43.74 7.48 57.95
C GLY A 102 44.61 8.58 58.61
N ASN A 103 44.12 9.82 58.76
CA ASN A 103 44.61 10.73 59.81
C ASN A 103 43.70 11.94 60.09
N ARG A 104 43.82 12.47 61.32
CA ARG A 104 43.05 13.60 61.88
C ARG A 104 43.77 14.93 61.64
N TYR A 105 43.04 16.05 61.69
CA TYR A 105 43.27 17.16 62.65
C TYR A 105 42.06 18.13 62.63
N ALA A 106 41.89 18.91 63.70
CA ALA A 106 40.75 19.80 63.91
C ALA A 106 41.21 21.25 64.14
N ALA A 107 40.35 22.23 63.84
CA ALA A 107 40.41 23.58 64.41
C ALA A 107 39.04 24.29 64.28
N SER A 108 38.72 25.14 65.24
CA SER A 108 37.49 25.96 65.32
C SER A 108 37.65 27.32 64.65
N GLY A 109 36.57 28.05 64.32
CA GLY A 109 36.69 29.50 64.16
C GLY A 109 35.53 30.31 63.57
N HIS A 110 34.62 30.75 64.43
CA HIS A 110 33.94 32.07 64.40
C HIS A 110 32.92 32.47 63.32
N ASN A 111 31.99 33.32 63.80
CA ASN A 111 30.82 33.85 63.11
C ASN A 111 31.15 35.07 62.23
N SER A 112 30.28 35.35 61.24
CA SER A 112 29.65 36.67 61.08
C SER A 112 28.36 36.52 60.27
N ALA A 113 27.35 37.31 60.62
CA ALA A 113 26.02 37.24 60.03
C ALA A 113 25.81 38.33 58.98
N GLU A 114 24.97 38.07 58.00
CA GLU A 114 24.04 39.12 57.56
C GLU A 114 22.68 38.55 57.14
N ARG A 115 21.62 39.29 57.51
CA ARG A 115 20.22 38.94 57.28
C ARG A 115 19.76 39.52 55.94
N THR A 116 18.88 38.80 55.24
CA THR A 116 17.61 39.43 54.79
C THR A 116 16.51 38.41 54.48
N ALA A 117 15.36 38.64 55.12
CA ALA A 117 13.98 38.23 54.76
C ALA A 117 13.69 36.82 54.20
N GLN A 118 13.08 35.98 55.04
CA GLN A 118 12.16 34.91 54.62
C GLN A 118 10.76 35.47 54.33
N ALA A 119 10.03 34.83 53.40
CA ALA A 119 8.57 34.69 53.47
C ALA A 119 8.11 33.43 52.69
N HIS A 120 7.55 32.45 53.40
CA HIS A 120 6.79 31.32 52.85
C HIS A 120 5.30 31.73 52.72
N PRO A 121 4.48 31.18 51.79
CA PRO A 121 3.88 29.85 52.05
C PRO A 121 3.48 28.97 50.82
N PHE A 122 3.34 27.67 51.13
CA PHE A 122 2.36 26.66 50.65
C PHE A 122 2.07 26.38 49.15
N ASN A 123 2.30 25.11 48.80
CA ASN A 123 1.51 24.21 47.94
C ASN A 123 0.43 24.77 46.99
N GLY A 124 0.52 24.37 45.71
CA GLY A 124 -0.69 24.09 44.91
C GLY A 124 -0.65 24.41 43.42
N ALA A 125 0.18 23.73 42.61
CA ALA A 125 -0.04 23.64 41.15
C ALA A 125 0.56 22.35 40.57
N GLY A 126 -0.21 21.66 39.72
CA GLY A 126 0.19 20.38 39.13
C GLY A 126 1.36 20.49 38.15
N ASN A 127 2.31 19.57 38.25
CA ASN A 127 3.52 19.54 37.44
C ASN A 127 3.21 19.05 36.00
N LEU A 128 2.93 19.97 35.07
CA LEU A 128 2.72 19.67 33.66
C LEU A 128 3.53 20.60 32.75
N THR A 129 4.22 19.98 31.78
CA THR A 129 4.84 20.61 30.58
C THR A 129 6.07 21.52 30.79
N GLY A 130 7.15 20.95 31.31
CA GLY A 130 8.49 21.43 30.95
C GLY A 130 8.79 21.13 29.47
N ALA A 131 8.91 22.16 28.63
CA ALA A 131 9.44 21.99 27.28
C ALA A 131 10.90 21.48 27.34
N PRO A 132 11.36 20.60 26.42
CA PRO A 132 12.73 20.11 26.46
C PRO A 132 13.74 21.25 26.28
N ALA A 133 14.90 21.12 26.93
CA ALA A 133 16.02 22.01 26.68
C ALA A 133 16.40 22.00 25.18
N PRO A 134 16.85 23.14 24.61
CA PRO A 134 17.25 23.23 23.20
C PRO A 134 18.23 22.10 22.83
N GLY A 135 17.91 21.34 21.78
CA GLY A 135 18.70 20.20 21.34
C GLY A 135 18.34 18.85 21.97
N GLN A 136 17.30 18.73 22.80
CA GLN A 136 16.81 17.44 23.31
C GLN A 136 15.47 17.01 22.69
N PHE A 137 15.32 15.71 22.43
CA PHE A 137 14.01 15.12 22.11
C PHE A 137 13.01 15.27 23.27
N THR A 138 11.73 15.48 22.95
CA THR A 138 10.63 15.35 23.92
C THR A 138 10.63 13.97 24.57
N PRO A 139 10.17 13.81 25.83
CA PRO A 139 10.09 12.51 26.49
C PRO A 139 9.28 11.48 25.68
N SER A 140 8.18 11.92 25.06
CA SER A 140 7.37 11.10 24.17
C SER A 140 8.14 10.66 22.92
N PHE A 141 8.84 11.57 22.23
CA PHE A 141 9.66 11.21 21.06
C PHE A 141 10.86 10.33 21.43
N ARG A 142 11.48 10.56 22.60
CA ARG A 142 12.54 9.71 23.16
C ARG A 142 12.04 8.28 23.35
N SER A 143 10.87 8.08 23.95
CA SER A 143 10.24 6.75 24.07
C SER A 143 9.89 6.12 22.70
N PHE A 144 9.49 6.93 21.72
CA PHE A 144 9.19 6.49 20.36
C PHE A 144 10.45 5.98 19.62
N VAL A 145 11.60 6.62 19.82
CA VAL A 145 12.90 6.20 19.26
C VAL A 145 13.44 4.96 19.99
N HIS A 146 13.37 4.90 21.33
CA HIS A 146 13.82 3.71 22.07
C HIS A 146 12.97 2.45 21.82
N ALA A 147 11.74 2.60 21.32
CA ALA A 147 10.89 1.49 20.87
C ALA A 147 11.25 0.96 19.46
N ALA A 148 12.28 1.49 18.81
CA ALA A 148 12.88 0.89 17.62
C ALA A 148 13.83 -0.27 18.01
N PRO A 149 14.11 -1.24 17.11
CA PRO A 149 15.06 -2.32 17.39
C PRO A 149 16.43 -1.79 17.81
N ALA A 150 17.09 -2.50 18.73
CA ALA A 150 18.45 -2.19 19.14
C ALA A 150 19.40 -2.29 17.93
N MET A 151 20.13 -1.21 17.65
CA MET A 151 21.01 -1.12 16.49
C MET A 151 22.33 -1.88 16.75
N PRO A 152 22.86 -2.63 15.76
CA PRO A 152 24.23 -3.13 15.82
C PRO A 152 25.24 -2.00 16.09
N GLY A 153 26.34 -2.33 16.77
CA GLY A 153 27.37 -1.35 17.12
C GLY A 153 28.09 -0.74 15.91
N PRO A 154 28.86 0.35 16.08
CA PRO A 154 29.36 1.18 14.98
C PRO A 154 30.33 0.53 13.97
N GLY A 155 30.69 -0.75 14.11
CA GLY A 155 31.71 -1.41 13.29
C GLY A 155 31.24 -1.99 11.95
N ALA A 156 29.93 -2.04 11.67
CA ALA A 156 29.38 -2.76 10.51
C ALA A 156 29.13 -1.91 9.24
N VAL A 157 29.19 -0.57 9.33
CA VAL A 157 28.90 0.33 8.21
C VAL A 157 29.94 1.45 8.18
N GLN A 158 30.68 1.57 7.08
CA GLN A 158 31.62 2.67 6.88
C GLN A 158 30.86 4.00 6.73
N TYR A 159 30.94 4.83 7.75
CA TYR A 159 30.47 6.22 7.68
C TYR A 159 31.34 7.03 6.71
N PRO A 160 30.76 8.01 5.98
CA PRO A 160 31.55 9.07 5.37
C PRO A 160 32.26 9.86 6.50
N GLN A 161 33.56 9.65 6.68
CA GLN A 161 34.30 10.25 7.80
C GLN A 161 34.64 11.75 7.62
N ALA A 162 34.43 12.30 6.42
CA ALA A 162 34.65 13.71 6.14
C ALA A 162 33.33 14.45 5.97
N ALA A 163 33.14 15.52 6.74
CA ALA A 163 32.25 16.61 6.33
C ALA A 163 32.78 17.21 5.01
N PRO A 164 31.92 17.64 4.08
CA PRO A 164 32.38 18.24 2.82
C PRO A 164 32.97 19.64 3.04
N GLN A 165 34.22 19.71 3.51
CA GLN A 165 35.09 20.86 3.30
C GLN A 165 35.71 20.77 1.90
N ALA A 166 34.94 21.18 0.90
CA ALA A 166 35.46 21.55 -0.40
C ALA A 166 34.53 22.60 -1.01
N ALA A 167 35.10 23.75 -1.37
CA ALA A 167 34.42 24.68 -2.26
C ALA A 167 34.21 23.96 -3.59
N GLN A 168 32.96 23.53 -3.86
CA GLN A 168 32.61 22.93 -5.14
C GLN A 168 32.74 24.02 -6.20
N VAL A 169 33.76 23.89 -7.07
CA VAL A 169 33.81 24.60 -8.34
C VAL A 169 32.49 24.34 -9.05
N TRP A 170 31.82 25.40 -9.50
CA TRP A 170 30.48 25.34 -10.08
C TRP A 170 30.50 24.63 -11.44
N SER A 171 30.58 23.30 -11.42
CA SER A 171 30.14 22.48 -12.54
C SER A 171 28.61 22.58 -12.59
N VAL A 172 28.07 23.13 -13.68
CA VAL A 172 26.63 23.06 -13.93
C VAL A 172 26.27 21.58 -13.97
N PRO A 173 25.37 21.08 -13.10
CA PRO A 173 25.00 19.68 -13.14
C PRO A 173 24.45 19.37 -14.53
N ALA A 174 25.14 18.51 -15.28
CA ALA A 174 24.60 17.98 -16.52
C ALA A 174 23.23 17.40 -16.17
N LEU A 175 22.17 17.88 -16.84
CA LEU A 175 20.80 17.53 -16.51
C LEU A 175 20.65 16.02 -16.75
N LYS A 176 20.86 15.23 -15.69
CA LYS A 176 20.88 13.78 -15.73
C LYS A 176 19.45 13.33 -15.92
N ARG A 177 19.00 13.37 -17.18
CA ARG A 177 17.77 12.76 -17.66
C ARG A 177 17.86 11.30 -17.23
N GLN A 178 17.29 10.99 -16.08
CA GLN A 178 17.08 9.60 -15.70
C GLN A 178 16.12 9.08 -16.78
N PRO A 179 16.57 8.18 -17.68
CA PRO A 179 15.67 7.65 -18.68
C PRO A 179 14.51 7.03 -17.92
N VAL A 180 13.28 7.24 -18.39
CA VAL A 180 12.14 6.43 -17.93
C VAL A 180 12.61 5.00 -18.13
N PRO A 181 12.79 4.19 -17.08
CA PRO A 181 13.50 2.94 -17.26
C PRO A 181 12.68 2.09 -18.22
N VAL A 182 13.36 1.39 -19.13
CA VAL A 182 12.71 0.79 -20.31
C VAL A 182 11.52 -0.09 -19.92
N PHE A 183 11.60 -0.73 -18.75
CA PHE A 183 10.50 -1.43 -18.11
C PHE A 183 9.24 -0.58 -17.90
N GLU A 184 9.30 0.56 -17.20
CA GLU A 184 8.12 1.42 -17.01
C GLU A 184 7.54 1.90 -18.34
N ALA A 185 8.38 2.22 -19.34
CA ALA A 185 7.89 2.60 -20.66
C ALA A 185 7.13 1.44 -21.35
N VAL A 186 7.65 0.21 -21.27
CA VAL A 186 7.00 -1.00 -21.81
C VAL A 186 5.71 -1.34 -21.05
N VAL A 187 5.71 -1.28 -19.72
CA VAL A 187 4.53 -1.55 -18.88
C VAL A 187 3.44 -0.50 -19.10
N ILE A 188 3.81 0.78 -19.17
CA ILE A 188 2.87 1.87 -19.50
C ILE A 188 2.30 1.66 -20.89
N GLY A 189 3.13 1.34 -21.90
CA GLY A 189 2.69 1.10 -23.26
C GLY A 189 1.74 -0.10 -23.39
N ALA A 190 2.12 -1.26 -22.86
CA ALA A 190 1.31 -2.48 -22.90
C ALA A 190 0.02 -2.35 -22.07
N GLY A 191 0.11 -1.77 -20.87
CA GLY A 191 -1.04 -1.53 -20.00
C GLY A 191 -2.02 -0.52 -20.61
N ALA A 192 -1.54 0.59 -21.17
CA ALA A 192 -2.39 1.54 -21.88
C ALA A 192 -3.03 0.92 -23.14
N ALA A 193 -2.28 0.13 -23.92
CA ALA A 193 -2.83 -0.54 -25.11
C ALA A 193 -3.95 -1.53 -24.75
N LEU A 194 -3.78 -2.36 -23.73
CA LEU A 194 -4.82 -3.28 -23.26
C LEU A 194 -6.02 -2.56 -22.64
N MET A 195 -5.78 -1.48 -21.89
CA MET A 195 -6.86 -0.65 -21.32
C MET A 195 -7.66 0.06 -22.42
N LEU A 196 -7.00 0.57 -23.48
CA LEU A 196 -7.66 1.14 -24.65
C LEU A 196 -8.42 0.09 -25.46
N LEU A 197 -7.88 -1.13 -25.59
CA LEU A 197 -8.57 -2.26 -26.21
C LEU A 197 -9.85 -2.62 -25.43
N GLY A 198 -9.79 -2.65 -24.10
CA GLY A 198 -10.95 -2.85 -23.23
C GLY A 198 -12.00 -1.74 -23.42
N VAL A 199 -11.59 -0.47 -23.39
CA VAL A 199 -12.48 0.68 -23.65
C VAL A 199 -13.14 0.59 -25.03
N PHE A 200 -12.38 0.23 -26.07
CA PHE A 200 -12.92 0.02 -27.42
C PHE A 200 -13.93 -1.13 -27.45
N GLY A 201 -13.64 -2.26 -26.80
CA GLY A 201 -14.57 -3.37 -26.63
C GLY A 201 -15.88 -2.93 -25.97
N PHE A 202 -15.82 -2.11 -24.91
CA PHE A 202 -17.01 -1.54 -24.27
C PHE A 202 -17.76 -0.55 -25.18
N MET A 203 -17.07 0.27 -25.97
CA MET A 203 -17.72 1.15 -26.96
C MET A 203 -18.50 0.37 -28.01
N VAL A 204 -17.96 -0.77 -28.46
CA VAL A 204 -18.65 -1.67 -29.40
C VAL A 204 -19.83 -2.39 -28.73
N ALA A 205 -19.67 -2.88 -27.51
CA ALA A 205 -20.68 -3.67 -26.81
C ALA A 205 -21.85 -2.86 -26.23
N SER A 206 -21.59 -1.65 -25.72
CA SER A 206 -22.57 -0.83 -24.99
C SER A 206 -22.87 0.53 -25.65
N GLY A 207 -22.16 0.87 -26.73
CA GLY A 207 -22.28 2.16 -27.41
C GLY A 207 -21.47 3.28 -26.74
N PRO A 208 -21.04 4.30 -27.51
CA PRO A 208 -20.09 5.31 -27.03
C PRO A 208 -20.68 6.21 -25.93
N VAL A 209 -21.98 6.55 -25.99
CA VAL A 209 -22.63 7.44 -25.01
C VAL A 209 -22.68 6.80 -23.63
N LEU A 210 -23.15 5.56 -23.55
CA LEU A 210 -23.19 4.80 -22.29
C LEU A 210 -21.77 4.55 -21.76
N THR A 211 -20.83 4.23 -22.65
CA THR A 211 -19.42 4.03 -22.26
C THR A 211 -18.83 5.28 -21.61
N VAL A 212 -19.01 6.47 -22.20
CA VAL A 212 -18.51 7.72 -21.62
C VAL A 212 -19.21 8.06 -20.29
N PHE A 213 -20.52 7.85 -20.19
CA PHE A 213 -21.27 8.07 -18.95
C PHE A 213 -20.75 7.19 -17.80
N LEU A 214 -20.58 5.88 -18.03
CA LEU A 214 -20.08 4.96 -17.00
C LEU A 214 -18.60 5.21 -16.66
N ALA A 215 -17.79 5.65 -17.63
CA ALA A 215 -16.40 6.05 -17.37
C ALA A 215 -16.34 7.25 -16.41
N ILE A 216 -17.24 8.23 -16.57
CA ILE A 216 -17.36 9.37 -15.65
C ILE A 216 -17.79 8.89 -14.25
N MET A 217 -18.72 7.92 -14.15
CA MET A 217 -19.11 7.34 -12.85
C MET A 217 -17.93 6.66 -12.13
N CYS A 218 -17.02 6.01 -12.86
CA CYS A 218 -15.81 5.38 -12.32
C CYS A 218 -14.75 6.39 -11.80
N ILE A 219 -14.81 7.67 -12.20
CA ILE A 219 -13.91 8.71 -11.68
C ILE A 219 -14.12 8.92 -10.17
N VAL A 220 -15.35 8.75 -9.67
CA VAL A 220 -15.67 8.94 -8.25
C VAL A 220 -14.91 7.95 -7.34
N PRO A 221 -15.09 6.61 -7.43
CA PRO A 221 -14.34 5.67 -6.61
C PRO A 221 -12.83 5.75 -6.84
N LEU A 222 -12.39 5.96 -8.10
CA LEU A 222 -10.98 6.18 -8.41
C LEU A 222 -10.39 7.38 -7.65
N SER A 223 -11.09 8.52 -7.63
CA SER A 223 -10.61 9.73 -6.95
C SER A 223 -10.47 9.53 -5.43
N ILE A 224 -11.36 8.74 -4.82
CA ILE A 224 -11.32 8.38 -3.40
C ILE A 224 -10.07 7.52 -3.12
N VAL A 225 -9.88 6.46 -3.90
CA VAL A 225 -8.73 5.54 -3.78
C VAL A 225 -7.40 6.26 -3.99
N ILE A 226 -7.27 7.04 -5.07
CA ILE A 226 -6.03 7.75 -5.39
C ILE A 226 -5.72 8.80 -4.31
N SER A 227 -6.72 9.52 -3.81
CA SER A 227 -6.53 10.48 -2.70
C SER A 227 -6.02 9.79 -1.43
N PHE A 228 -6.55 8.61 -1.11
CA PHE A 228 -6.09 7.81 0.02
C PHE A 228 -4.66 7.30 -0.16
N LEU A 229 -4.31 6.77 -1.34
CA LEU A 229 -2.95 6.29 -1.63
C LEU A 229 -1.90 7.42 -1.60
N GLN A 230 -2.21 8.59 -2.15
CA GLN A 230 -1.33 9.78 -2.05
C GLN A 230 -1.24 10.33 -0.61
N PHE A 231 -2.22 10.06 0.25
CA PHE A 231 -2.16 10.39 1.68
C PHE A 231 -1.26 9.43 2.47
N ILE A 232 -1.22 8.14 2.12
CA ILE A 232 -0.26 7.16 2.66
C ILE A 232 1.16 7.60 2.27
N ASP A 233 1.39 7.78 0.98
CA ASP A 233 2.68 8.07 0.33
C ASP A 233 3.30 9.45 0.68
N ARG A 234 2.60 10.30 1.43
CA ARG A 234 3.03 11.70 1.70
C ARG A 234 4.35 11.85 2.49
N PHE A 235 4.86 10.79 3.12
CA PHE A 235 6.05 10.87 3.99
C PHE A 235 7.32 10.90 3.13
N GLU A 236 7.46 9.93 2.24
CA GLU A 236 8.56 9.72 1.29
C GLU A 236 7.92 9.42 -0.09
N PRO A 237 7.60 10.45 -0.90
CA PRO A 237 6.68 10.23 -2.03
C PRO A 237 7.30 9.54 -3.24
N GLU A 238 6.70 8.42 -3.65
CA GLU A 238 7.16 7.63 -4.79
C GLU A 238 7.02 8.35 -6.15
N PRO A 239 7.93 8.13 -7.12
CA PRO A 239 7.88 8.77 -8.43
C PRO A 239 6.58 8.46 -9.19
N TRP A 240 5.96 9.52 -9.72
CA TRP A 240 4.63 9.44 -10.32
C TRP A 240 4.55 8.47 -11.52
N TRP A 241 5.61 8.36 -12.32
CA TRP A 241 5.70 7.40 -13.42
C TRP A 241 5.59 5.94 -12.94
N THR A 242 6.13 5.61 -11.77
CA THR A 242 6.04 4.25 -11.19
C THR A 242 4.64 3.96 -10.68
N LYS A 243 3.95 4.95 -10.10
CA LYS A 243 2.53 4.86 -9.74
C LYS A 243 1.64 4.63 -10.96
N ILE A 244 1.93 5.32 -12.08
CA ILE A 244 1.22 5.09 -13.36
C ILE A 244 1.54 3.72 -13.95
N ALA A 245 2.79 3.26 -13.92
CA ALA A 245 3.15 1.92 -14.36
C ALA A 245 2.42 0.84 -13.54
N ALA A 246 2.34 0.99 -12.22
CA ALA A 246 1.55 0.10 -11.36
C ALA A 246 0.05 0.13 -11.72
N PHE A 247 -0.52 1.33 -11.90
CA PHE A 247 -1.92 1.52 -12.29
C PHE A 247 -2.26 0.88 -13.64
N LEU A 248 -1.46 1.13 -14.68
CA LEU A 248 -1.66 0.59 -16.02
C LEU A 248 -1.35 -0.91 -16.11
N TRP A 249 -0.43 -1.43 -15.29
CA TRP A 249 -0.30 -2.86 -15.08
C TRP A 249 -1.62 -3.45 -14.55
N GLY A 250 -2.19 -2.84 -13.51
CA GLY A 250 -3.45 -3.24 -12.91
C GLY A 250 -4.62 -3.24 -13.90
N GLY A 251 -4.95 -2.07 -14.44
CA GLY A 251 -6.12 -1.86 -15.30
C GLY A 251 -5.99 -2.37 -16.73
N GLY A 252 -4.76 -2.58 -17.22
CA GLY A 252 -4.51 -3.15 -18.55
C GLY A 252 -4.16 -4.63 -18.48
N VAL A 253 -2.94 -4.93 -18.03
CA VAL A 253 -2.36 -6.28 -18.08
C VAL A 253 -3.07 -7.26 -17.15
N ALA A 254 -3.22 -6.89 -15.86
CA ALA A 254 -3.73 -7.80 -14.85
C ALA A 254 -5.21 -8.11 -15.06
N VAL A 255 -6.06 -7.12 -15.35
CA VAL A 255 -7.48 -7.34 -15.69
C VAL A 255 -7.64 -8.26 -16.91
N PHE A 256 -6.88 -8.02 -17.99
CA PHE A 256 -7.00 -8.79 -19.21
C PHE A 256 -6.72 -10.29 -18.97
N PHE A 257 -5.56 -10.60 -18.37
CA PHE A 257 -5.21 -12.00 -18.07
C PHE A 257 -6.07 -12.61 -16.96
N ALA A 258 -6.59 -11.79 -16.03
CA ALA A 258 -7.51 -12.26 -15.01
C ALA A 258 -8.86 -12.67 -15.59
N GLY A 259 -9.39 -11.93 -16.56
CA GLY A 259 -10.60 -12.33 -17.29
C GLY A 259 -10.44 -13.73 -17.91
N MET A 260 -9.31 -13.99 -18.56
CA MET A 260 -8.98 -15.31 -19.11
C MET A 260 -8.84 -16.38 -18.02
N PHE A 261 -8.17 -16.07 -16.90
CA PHE A 261 -8.02 -17.02 -15.77
C PHE A 261 -9.36 -17.33 -15.09
N ASN A 262 -10.24 -16.35 -14.98
CA ASN A 262 -11.56 -16.48 -14.38
C ASN A 262 -12.45 -17.40 -15.23
N GLU A 263 -12.42 -17.25 -16.56
CA GLU A 263 -13.12 -18.15 -17.48
C GLU A 263 -12.55 -19.56 -17.44
N LEU A 264 -11.23 -19.72 -17.49
CA LEU A 264 -10.58 -21.02 -17.35
C LEU A 264 -10.92 -21.71 -16.01
N SER A 265 -11.02 -20.94 -14.92
CA SER A 265 -11.41 -21.44 -13.60
C SER A 265 -12.87 -21.91 -13.58
N PHE A 266 -13.78 -21.19 -14.25
CA PHE A 266 -15.16 -21.60 -14.43
C PHE A 266 -15.24 -22.91 -15.23
N MET A 267 -14.68 -22.93 -16.44
CA MET A 267 -14.73 -24.10 -17.33
C MET A 267 -14.13 -25.34 -16.66
N SER A 268 -12.98 -25.20 -15.99
CA SER A 268 -12.31 -26.32 -15.33
C SER A 268 -13.17 -26.91 -14.22
N PHE A 269 -13.73 -26.07 -13.34
CA PHE A 269 -14.52 -26.55 -12.21
C PHE A 269 -15.93 -26.99 -12.60
N ALA A 270 -16.58 -26.33 -13.56
CA ALA A 270 -17.87 -26.75 -14.11
C ALA A 270 -17.77 -28.16 -14.73
N ASN A 271 -16.76 -28.40 -15.57
CA ASN A 271 -16.53 -29.71 -16.19
C ASN A 271 -16.18 -30.81 -15.16
N LEU A 272 -15.39 -30.49 -14.13
CA LEU A 272 -15.03 -31.45 -13.08
C LEU A 272 -16.18 -31.79 -12.12
N SER A 273 -17.08 -30.84 -11.87
CA SER A 273 -18.22 -31.00 -10.95
C SER A 273 -19.53 -31.41 -11.64
N GLY A 274 -19.60 -31.30 -12.97
CA GLY A 274 -20.85 -31.46 -13.73
C GLY A 274 -21.90 -30.38 -13.45
N SER A 275 -21.49 -29.19 -12.96
CA SER A 275 -22.40 -28.12 -12.56
C SER A 275 -21.85 -26.73 -12.87
N ASP A 276 -22.51 -26.03 -13.79
CA ASP A 276 -22.23 -24.62 -14.10
C ASP A 276 -22.43 -23.72 -12.88
N THR A 277 -23.41 -24.02 -12.01
CA THR A 277 -23.62 -23.26 -10.76
C THR A 277 -22.42 -23.41 -9.83
N ALA A 278 -21.90 -24.63 -9.67
CA ALA A 278 -20.70 -24.86 -8.86
C ALA A 278 -19.46 -24.22 -9.49
N GLY A 279 -19.32 -24.27 -10.82
CA GLY A 279 -18.29 -23.56 -11.57
C GLY A 279 -18.35 -22.04 -11.39
N ALA A 280 -19.55 -21.45 -11.41
CA ALA A 280 -19.75 -20.01 -11.23
C ALA A 280 -19.40 -19.55 -9.81
N VAL A 281 -19.80 -20.32 -8.80
CA VAL A 281 -19.42 -20.08 -7.40
C VAL A 281 -17.91 -20.23 -7.23
N PHE A 282 -17.29 -21.28 -7.77
CA PHE A 282 -15.84 -21.48 -7.70
C PHE A 282 -15.07 -20.34 -8.38
N ARG A 283 -15.47 -19.93 -9.59
CA ARG A 283 -14.90 -18.76 -10.29
C ARG A 283 -14.96 -17.51 -9.41
N SER A 284 -16.12 -17.22 -8.81
CA SER A 284 -16.30 -16.00 -8.01
C SER A 284 -15.55 -16.04 -6.68
N VAL A 285 -15.65 -17.14 -5.92
CA VAL A 285 -15.19 -17.21 -4.52
C VAL A 285 -13.74 -17.66 -4.38
N VAL A 286 -13.19 -18.37 -5.37
CA VAL A 286 -11.83 -18.96 -5.31
C VAL A 286 -10.98 -18.56 -6.51
N GLY A 287 -11.48 -18.77 -7.74
CA GLY A 287 -10.74 -18.50 -8.98
C GLY A 287 -10.31 -17.04 -9.11
N ALA A 288 -11.27 -16.11 -9.09
CA ALA A 288 -11.02 -14.67 -9.17
C ALA A 288 -10.08 -14.17 -8.07
N PRO A 289 -10.32 -14.42 -6.77
CA PRO A 289 -9.38 -14.07 -5.70
C PRO A 289 -7.95 -14.56 -5.94
N LEU A 290 -7.74 -15.81 -6.39
CA LEU A 290 -6.41 -16.35 -6.68
C LEU A 290 -5.78 -15.66 -7.90
N GLY A 291 -6.45 -15.69 -9.04
CA GLY A 291 -5.91 -15.18 -10.31
C GLY A 291 -5.66 -13.67 -10.28
N GLU A 292 -6.64 -12.91 -9.80
CA GLU A 292 -6.60 -11.45 -9.81
C GLU A 292 -5.57 -10.89 -8.85
N GLU A 293 -5.53 -11.36 -7.60
CA GLU A 293 -4.54 -10.86 -6.63
C GLU A 293 -3.12 -11.26 -7.03
N LEU A 294 -2.95 -12.43 -7.66
CA LEU A 294 -1.65 -12.85 -8.21
C LEU A 294 -1.22 -11.94 -9.36
N LEU A 295 -2.09 -11.74 -10.35
CA LEU A 295 -1.78 -10.93 -11.54
C LEU A 295 -1.54 -9.45 -11.19
N LYS A 296 -2.30 -8.88 -10.25
CA LYS A 296 -2.02 -7.56 -9.67
C LYS A 296 -0.64 -7.55 -9.00
N ALA A 297 -0.34 -8.53 -8.16
CA ALA A 297 0.92 -8.62 -7.42
C ALA A 297 2.16 -8.84 -8.30
N LEU A 298 2.06 -9.53 -9.44
CA LEU A 298 3.20 -9.74 -10.36
C LEU A 298 3.80 -8.43 -10.86
N GLY A 299 2.97 -7.42 -11.14
CA GLY A 299 3.44 -6.07 -11.51
C GLY A 299 4.18 -5.38 -10.36
N VAL A 300 3.68 -5.54 -9.13
CA VAL A 300 4.33 -5.02 -7.92
C VAL A 300 5.68 -5.70 -7.68
N ILE A 301 5.76 -7.02 -7.85
CA ILE A 301 7.02 -7.78 -7.77
C ILE A 301 8.01 -7.25 -8.81
N ALA A 302 7.59 -7.11 -10.07
CA ALA A 302 8.47 -6.61 -11.13
C ALA A 302 8.98 -5.18 -10.83
N ILE A 303 8.10 -4.26 -10.44
CA ILE A 303 8.46 -2.89 -10.02
C ILE A 303 9.46 -2.93 -8.87
N VAL A 304 9.15 -3.63 -7.78
CA VAL A 304 9.97 -3.66 -6.56
C VAL A 304 11.31 -4.36 -6.78
N MET A 305 11.39 -5.40 -7.63
CA MET A 305 12.65 -6.06 -7.95
C MET A 305 13.57 -5.17 -8.80
N LEU A 306 13.02 -4.48 -9.81
CA LEU A 306 13.78 -3.58 -10.67
C LEU A 306 14.21 -2.31 -9.93
N ARG A 307 13.35 -1.79 -9.05
CA ARG A 307 13.61 -0.62 -8.19
C ARG A 307 14.14 -0.95 -6.80
N ARG A 308 14.63 -2.16 -6.55
CA ARG A 308 14.99 -2.65 -5.19
C ARG A 308 15.93 -1.76 -4.37
N ASN A 309 16.77 -0.95 -5.03
CA ASN A 309 17.71 -0.04 -4.38
C ASN A 309 17.11 1.34 -4.08
N ASN A 310 15.97 1.66 -4.71
CA ASN A 310 15.21 2.91 -4.53
C ASN A 310 14.06 2.70 -3.54
N VAL A 311 13.49 1.49 -3.46
CA VAL A 311 12.55 1.10 -2.40
C VAL A 311 13.22 1.31 -1.04
N SER A 312 12.60 2.15 -0.22
CA SER A 312 13.05 2.67 1.06
C SER A 312 12.26 2.07 2.24
N SER A 313 11.06 1.54 2.01
CA SER A 313 10.21 0.96 3.04
C SER A 313 9.25 -0.15 2.56
N PRO A 314 8.64 -0.91 3.49
CA PRO A 314 7.50 -1.78 3.17
C PRO A 314 6.24 -1.03 2.70
N VAL A 315 6.11 0.26 3.01
CA VAL A 315 4.96 1.08 2.62
C VAL A 315 4.97 1.37 1.12
N ASP A 316 6.14 1.47 0.49
CA ASP A 316 6.27 1.72 -0.95
C ASP A 316 5.63 0.57 -1.75
N GLY A 317 5.90 -0.67 -1.33
CA GLY A 317 5.26 -1.87 -1.88
C GLY A 317 3.74 -1.89 -1.63
N LEU A 318 3.28 -1.44 -0.46
CA LEU A 318 1.86 -1.26 -0.14
C LEU A 318 1.21 -0.25 -1.12
N VAL A 319 1.87 0.88 -1.37
CA VAL A 319 1.44 1.94 -2.30
C VAL A 319 1.39 1.41 -3.74
N TYR A 320 2.44 0.76 -4.24
CA TYR A 320 2.44 0.17 -5.58
C TYR A 320 1.35 -0.90 -5.74
N GLY A 321 1.13 -1.75 -4.74
CA GLY A 321 0.02 -2.71 -4.72
C GLY A 321 -1.34 -2.02 -4.74
N GLY A 322 -1.50 -0.94 -3.99
CA GLY A 322 -2.69 -0.10 -4.02
C GLY A 322 -2.95 0.56 -5.37
N PHE A 323 -1.91 1.05 -6.07
CA PHE A 323 -2.07 1.60 -7.43
C PHE A 323 -2.42 0.52 -8.45
N SER A 324 -1.84 -0.67 -8.35
CA SER A 324 -2.23 -1.81 -9.20
C SER A 324 -3.68 -2.23 -8.97
N ALA A 325 -4.10 -2.34 -7.70
CA ALA A 325 -5.50 -2.55 -7.35
C ALA A 325 -6.42 -1.43 -7.86
N ALA A 326 -6.01 -0.17 -7.78
CA ALA A 326 -6.81 0.98 -8.25
C ALA A 326 -7.06 0.93 -9.77
N GLY A 327 -6.06 0.52 -10.56
CA GLY A 327 -6.22 0.33 -11.99
C GLY A 327 -7.19 -0.80 -12.32
N PHE A 328 -7.04 -1.94 -11.62
CA PHE A 328 -7.93 -3.08 -11.79
C PHE A 328 -9.38 -2.74 -11.42
N LEU A 329 -9.57 -2.07 -10.28
CA LEU A 329 -10.85 -1.62 -9.74
C LEU A 329 -11.65 -0.79 -10.76
N VAL A 330 -11.01 0.09 -11.53
CA VAL A 330 -11.70 0.95 -12.51
C VAL A 330 -12.34 0.14 -13.63
N VAL A 331 -11.63 -0.83 -14.20
CA VAL A 331 -12.15 -1.62 -15.32
C VAL A 331 -13.17 -2.65 -14.85
N GLU A 332 -12.98 -3.17 -13.64
CA GLU A 332 -13.96 -4.07 -13.02
C GLU A 332 -15.25 -3.31 -12.60
N ASP A 333 -15.14 -2.13 -11.95
CA ASP A 333 -16.27 -1.22 -11.67
C ASP A 333 -17.08 -0.96 -12.94
N PHE A 334 -16.38 -0.61 -14.01
CA PHE A 334 -16.99 -0.35 -15.31
C PHE A 334 -17.77 -1.57 -15.82
N THR A 335 -17.20 -2.77 -15.72
CA THR A 335 -17.86 -4.03 -16.11
C THR A 335 -19.13 -4.26 -15.28
N TYR A 336 -19.07 -4.05 -13.97
CA TYR A 336 -20.25 -4.13 -13.09
C TYR A 336 -21.32 -3.10 -13.46
N PHE A 337 -20.93 -1.86 -13.79
CA PHE A 337 -21.87 -0.80 -14.16
C PHE A 337 -22.52 -1.04 -15.53
N VAL A 338 -21.80 -1.59 -16.52
CA VAL A 338 -22.39 -2.01 -17.80
C VAL A 338 -23.45 -3.10 -17.57
N ASN A 339 -23.07 -4.19 -16.88
CA ASN A 339 -23.96 -5.31 -16.62
C ASN A 339 -25.20 -4.91 -15.80
N SER A 340 -25.02 -4.10 -14.75
CA SER A 340 -26.12 -3.61 -13.93
C SER A 340 -26.99 -2.55 -14.61
N THR A 341 -26.49 -1.85 -15.64
CA THR A 341 -27.33 -1.00 -16.51
C THR A 341 -28.31 -1.86 -17.29
N PHE A 342 -27.85 -2.91 -17.95
CA PHE A 342 -28.72 -3.83 -18.71
C PHE A 342 -29.67 -4.64 -17.82
N ASN A 343 -29.26 -4.96 -16.59
CA ASN A 343 -30.10 -5.65 -15.60
C ASN A 343 -31.02 -4.72 -14.78
N GLY A 344 -31.00 -3.40 -15.01
CA GLY A 344 -31.83 -2.43 -14.28
C GLY A 344 -31.42 -2.18 -12.81
N THR A 345 -30.26 -2.66 -12.38
CA THR A 345 -29.77 -2.64 -10.98
C THR A 345 -28.60 -1.66 -10.76
N LEU A 346 -28.31 -0.77 -11.72
CA LEU A 346 -27.20 0.18 -11.66
C LEU A 346 -27.13 0.99 -10.35
N PRO A 347 -28.23 1.58 -9.80
CA PRO A 347 -28.14 2.37 -8.58
C PRO A 347 -27.65 1.57 -7.36
N GLN A 348 -28.12 0.33 -7.20
CA GLN A 348 -27.72 -0.58 -6.12
C GLN A 348 -26.27 -1.03 -6.29
N THR A 349 -25.89 -1.41 -7.52
CA THR A 349 -24.53 -1.84 -7.83
C THR A 349 -23.53 -0.70 -7.62
N TYR A 350 -23.85 0.51 -8.08
CA TYR A 350 -23.05 1.71 -7.86
C TYR A 350 -22.91 2.03 -6.36
N PHE A 351 -24.00 1.94 -5.58
CA PHE A 351 -23.95 2.16 -4.14
C PHE A 351 -23.01 1.18 -3.43
N ILE A 352 -23.13 -0.12 -3.74
CA ILE A 352 -22.27 -1.16 -3.16
C ILE A 352 -20.81 -0.96 -3.57
N ARG A 353 -20.51 -0.73 -4.85
CA ARG A 353 -19.14 -0.54 -5.33
C ARG A 353 -18.48 0.73 -4.78
N VAL A 354 -19.17 1.87 -4.77
CA VAL A 354 -18.57 3.18 -4.45
C VAL A 354 -18.57 3.52 -2.95
N PHE A 355 -19.54 3.03 -2.16
CA PHE A 355 -19.58 3.33 -0.72
C PHE A 355 -19.17 2.16 0.16
N LEU A 356 -19.49 0.92 -0.23
CA LEU A 356 -19.23 -0.26 0.60
C LEU A 356 -17.96 -1.01 0.19
N GLY A 357 -17.62 -1.03 -1.11
CA GLY A 357 -16.54 -1.83 -1.69
C GLY A 357 -15.34 -1.05 -2.24
N VAL A 358 -15.34 0.29 -2.19
CA VAL A 358 -14.36 1.16 -2.88
C VAL A 358 -12.90 0.90 -2.49
N PHE A 359 -12.65 0.39 -1.29
CA PHE A 359 -11.31 0.01 -0.84
C PHE A 359 -11.01 -1.49 -0.94
N GLY A 360 -11.92 -2.33 -1.43
CA GLY A 360 -11.78 -3.80 -1.45
C GLY A 360 -10.48 -4.27 -2.09
N HIS A 361 -10.32 -4.09 -3.41
CA HIS A 361 -9.09 -4.47 -4.12
C HIS A 361 -7.83 -3.84 -3.50
N VAL A 362 -7.92 -2.57 -3.10
CA VAL A 362 -6.80 -1.84 -2.48
C VAL A 362 -6.39 -2.53 -1.19
N MET A 363 -7.36 -2.92 -0.36
CA MET A 363 -7.15 -3.65 0.88
C MET A 363 -6.50 -5.01 0.64
N TYR A 364 -6.97 -5.77 -0.35
CA TYR A 364 -6.45 -7.11 -0.66
C TYR A 364 -5.02 -7.06 -1.20
N THR A 365 -4.78 -6.33 -2.29
CA THR A 365 -3.49 -6.30 -2.97
C THR A 365 -2.42 -5.55 -2.15
N SER A 366 -2.81 -4.55 -1.35
CA SER A 366 -1.84 -3.80 -0.53
C SER A 366 -1.22 -4.64 0.60
N CYS A 367 -1.90 -5.69 1.09
CA CYS A 367 -1.31 -6.68 1.99
C CYS A 367 -0.15 -7.44 1.31
N THR A 368 -0.37 -7.92 0.09
CA THR A 368 0.67 -8.55 -0.76
C THR A 368 1.79 -7.58 -1.09
N GLY A 369 1.45 -6.35 -1.48
CA GLY A 369 2.41 -5.29 -1.80
C GLY A 369 3.31 -4.93 -0.61
N TRP A 370 2.74 -4.79 0.58
CA TRP A 370 3.50 -4.56 1.80
C TRP A 370 4.47 -5.70 2.10
N ALA A 371 4.02 -6.96 1.93
CA ALA A 371 4.86 -8.14 2.13
C ALA A 371 6.05 -8.20 1.14
N ILE A 372 5.84 -7.78 -0.13
CA ILE A 372 6.89 -7.66 -1.14
C ILE A 372 7.90 -6.57 -0.74
N GLY A 373 7.43 -5.39 -0.32
CA GLY A 373 8.30 -4.32 0.19
C GLY A 373 9.05 -4.72 1.46
N TRP A 374 8.42 -5.48 2.35
CA TRP A 374 9.06 -6.05 3.54
C TRP A 374 10.17 -7.04 3.15
N ALA A 375 9.91 -7.95 2.21
CA ALA A 375 10.89 -8.93 1.76
C ALA A 375 12.16 -8.27 1.20
N VAL A 376 12.01 -7.21 0.40
CA VAL A 376 13.15 -6.47 -0.16
C VAL A 376 13.87 -5.58 0.87
N THR A 377 13.17 -5.00 1.85
CA THR A 377 13.79 -4.06 2.80
C THR A 377 14.28 -4.69 4.11
N ARG A 378 13.80 -5.89 4.48
CA ARG A 378 14.01 -6.47 5.84
C ARG A 378 14.74 -7.80 5.88
N THR A 379 14.88 -8.52 4.77
CA THR A 379 15.60 -9.80 4.75
C THR A 379 16.58 -9.93 3.58
N ARG A 380 17.60 -10.76 3.76
CA ARG A 380 18.48 -11.29 2.69
C ARG A 380 18.16 -12.74 2.34
N SER A 381 17.42 -13.46 3.18
CA SER A 381 17.01 -14.84 2.93
C SER A 381 15.84 -14.88 1.95
N LEU A 382 16.06 -15.49 0.79
CA LEU A 382 15.03 -15.67 -0.23
C LEU A 382 13.85 -16.49 0.33
N GLY A 383 14.11 -17.57 1.08
CA GLY A 383 13.05 -18.40 1.67
C GLY A 383 12.15 -17.63 2.65
N VAL A 384 12.74 -16.78 3.51
CA VAL A 384 11.96 -15.90 4.41
C VAL A 384 11.20 -14.84 3.63
N GLY A 385 11.81 -14.25 2.59
CA GLY A 385 11.15 -13.28 1.71
C GLY A 385 9.94 -13.87 0.99
N CYS A 386 10.12 -15.02 0.34
CA CYS A 386 9.05 -15.77 -0.32
C CYS A 386 7.94 -16.16 0.67
N GLY A 387 8.29 -16.71 1.84
CA GLY A 387 7.29 -17.07 2.86
C GLY A 387 6.42 -15.88 3.32
N VAL A 388 7.03 -14.70 3.53
CA VAL A 388 6.27 -13.49 3.89
C VAL A 388 5.42 -12.98 2.72
N VAL A 389 5.92 -13.01 1.48
CA VAL A 389 5.13 -12.65 0.28
C VAL A 389 3.94 -13.59 0.08
N THR A 390 4.15 -14.90 0.20
CA THR A 390 3.08 -15.90 0.12
C THR A 390 2.04 -15.70 1.23
N LEU A 391 2.47 -15.38 2.46
CA LEU A 391 1.53 -15.07 3.54
C LEU A 391 0.70 -13.80 3.25
N GLY A 392 1.34 -12.72 2.78
CA GLY A 392 0.63 -11.49 2.39
C GLY A 392 -0.36 -11.72 1.24
N TYR A 393 0.03 -12.52 0.25
CA TYR A 393 -0.83 -12.97 -0.84
C TYR A 393 -2.03 -13.78 -0.35
N LEU A 394 -1.82 -14.81 0.48
CA LEU A 394 -2.91 -15.64 1.00
C LEU A 394 -3.88 -14.85 1.88
N ILE A 395 -3.39 -13.85 2.63
CA ILE A 395 -4.23 -12.89 3.34
C ILE A 395 -5.10 -12.11 2.35
N GLY A 396 -4.51 -11.49 1.31
CA GLY A 396 -5.26 -10.76 0.28
C GLY A 396 -6.32 -11.61 -0.44
N VAL A 397 -5.94 -12.81 -0.88
CA VAL A 397 -6.84 -13.81 -1.49
C VAL A 397 -7.99 -14.16 -0.55
N THR A 398 -7.71 -14.41 0.73
CA THR A 398 -8.74 -14.78 1.71
C THR A 398 -9.71 -13.63 1.94
N MET A 399 -9.23 -12.39 2.03
CA MET A 399 -10.07 -11.19 2.18
C MET A 399 -10.98 -11.00 0.95
N HIS A 400 -10.43 -11.15 -0.26
CA HIS A 400 -11.19 -11.07 -1.51
C HIS A 400 -12.21 -12.21 -1.63
N GLY A 401 -11.82 -13.46 -1.39
CA GLY A 401 -12.73 -14.61 -1.38
C GLY A 401 -13.83 -14.49 -0.33
N THR A 402 -13.55 -13.86 0.82
CA THR A 402 -14.57 -13.57 1.85
C THR A 402 -15.58 -12.52 1.37
N TRP A 403 -15.14 -11.51 0.60
CA TRP A 403 -16.05 -10.56 -0.04
C TRP A 403 -16.98 -11.25 -1.06
N ASN A 404 -16.41 -11.98 -2.02
CA ASN A 404 -17.20 -12.66 -3.06
C ASN A 404 -18.09 -13.77 -2.45
N GLY A 405 -17.55 -14.53 -1.49
CA GLY A 405 -18.27 -15.56 -0.74
C GLY A 405 -19.46 -15.02 0.05
N SER A 406 -19.37 -13.81 0.61
CA SER A 406 -20.49 -13.18 1.32
C SER A 406 -21.73 -12.97 0.44
N ALA A 407 -21.56 -12.76 -0.86
CA ALA A 407 -22.66 -12.66 -1.83
C ALA A 407 -23.15 -14.04 -2.30
N ALA A 408 -22.29 -15.06 -2.29
CA ALA A 408 -22.63 -16.41 -2.75
C ALA A 408 -23.43 -17.25 -1.74
N ILE A 409 -23.33 -16.95 -0.43
CA ILE A 409 -23.96 -17.75 0.65
C ILE A 409 -25.27 -17.17 1.20
N VAL A 410 -25.72 -16.02 0.70
CA VAL A 410 -26.92 -15.31 1.18
C VAL A 410 -28.09 -15.49 0.24
N SER A 411 -29.31 -15.48 0.79
CA SER A 411 -30.55 -15.60 0.03
C SER A 411 -31.34 -14.28 -0.02
N SER A 412 -30.81 -13.20 0.56
CA SER A 412 -31.45 -11.88 0.60
C SER A 412 -30.44 -10.75 0.87
N ASP A 413 -30.73 -9.56 0.35
CA ASP A 413 -29.95 -8.35 0.60
C ASP A 413 -29.78 -8.04 2.09
N GLY A 414 -30.83 -8.27 2.89
CA GLY A 414 -30.78 -8.09 4.35
C GLY A 414 -29.73 -8.96 5.04
N GLN A 415 -29.61 -10.24 4.63
CA GLN A 415 -28.54 -11.12 5.12
C GLN A 415 -27.16 -10.64 4.64
N TRP A 416 -27.06 -10.15 3.39
CA TRP A 416 -25.81 -9.60 2.88
C TRP A 416 -25.33 -8.39 3.69
N PHE A 417 -26.21 -7.44 4.01
CA PHE A 417 -25.86 -6.29 4.85
C PHE A 417 -25.47 -6.69 6.27
N VAL A 418 -26.06 -7.74 6.84
CA VAL A 418 -25.63 -8.29 8.14
C VAL A 418 -24.22 -8.89 8.04
N LEU A 419 -23.92 -9.71 7.03
CA LEU A 419 -22.56 -10.24 6.82
C LEU A 419 -21.54 -9.13 6.54
N TYR A 420 -21.91 -8.11 5.77
CA TYR A 420 -21.09 -6.92 5.56
C TYR A 420 -20.75 -6.22 6.89
N GLY A 421 -21.76 -6.00 7.73
CA GLY A 421 -21.58 -5.37 9.04
C GLY A 421 -20.73 -6.18 10.02
N VAL A 422 -20.89 -7.51 10.04
CA VAL A 422 -20.21 -8.42 10.98
C VAL A 422 -18.81 -8.82 10.52
N ILE A 423 -18.56 -8.90 9.21
CA ILE A 423 -17.29 -9.39 8.65
C ILE A 423 -16.50 -8.26 7.97
N GLN A 424 -17.10 -7.54 7.02
CA GLN A 424 -16.37 -6.59 6.18
C GLN A 424 -15.99 -5.30 6.93
N ILE A 425 -16.86 -4.78 7.82
CA ILE A 425 -16.52 -3.60 8.62
C ILE A 425 -15.35 -3.89 9.58
N PRO A 426 -15.34 -4.96 10.41
CA PRO A 426 -14.18 -5.29 11.23
C PRO A 426 -12.90 -5.54 10.42
N LEU A 427 -13.01 -6.21 9.27
CA LEU A 427 -11.88 -6.47 8.38
C LEU A 427 -11.27 -5.17 7.83
N PHE A 428 -12.11 -4.23 7.38
CA PHE A 428 -11.69 -2.91 6.93
C PHE A 428 -11.07 -2.08 8.06
N CYS A 429 -11.64 -2.12 9.27
CA CYS A 429 -11.05 -1.47 10.44
C CYS A 429 -9.67 -2.07 10.81
N ALA A 430 -9.51 -3.40 10.73
CA ALA A 430 -8.24 -4.08 10.96
C ALA A 430 -7.20 -3.69 9.91
N TRP A 431 -7.59 -3.57 8.64
CA TRP A 431 -6.71 -3.08 7.58
C TRP A 431 -6.31 -1.61 7.77
N LEU A 432 -7.23 -0.71 8.12
CA LEU A 432 -6.90 0.68 8.45
C LEU A 432 -5.93 0.77 9.63
N TRP A 433 -6.10 -0.07 10.66
CA TRP A 433 -5.17 -0.18 11.78
C TRP A 433 -3.78 -0.71 11.34
N PHE A 434 -3.74 -1.68 10.43
CA PHE A 434 -2.51 -2.19 9.82
C PHE A 434 -1.78 -1.09 9.03
N VAL A 435 -2.47 -0.37 8.13
CA VAL A 435 -1.92 0.77 7.37
C VAL A 435 -1.38 1.85 8.31
N ALA A 436 -2.15 2.24 9.33
CA ALA A 436 -1.73 3.23 10.32
C ALA A 436 -0.50 2.76 11.12
N SER A 437 -0.41 1.47 11.43
CA SER A 437 0.73 0.84 12.12
C SER A 437 1.96 0.76 11.23
N ALA A 438 1.81 0.44 9.95
CA ALA A 438 2.88 0.46 8.95
C ALA A 438 3.47 1.87 8.78
N LEU A 439 2.62 2.88 8.59
CA LEU A 439 3.02 4.30 8.52
C LEU A 439 3.63 4.83 9.81
N LYS A 440 3.28 4.25 10.98
CA LYS A 440 3.93 4.57 12.26
C LYS A 440 5.30 3.89 12.37
N ARG A 441 5.45 2.69 11.80
CA ARG A 441 6.69 1.91 11.85
C ARG A 441 7.76 2.47 10.91
N GLU A 442 7.39 2.79 9.67
CA GLU A 442 8.21 3.52 8.71
C GLU A 442 8.87 4.76 9.35
N ARG A 443 8.08 5.60 10.02
CA ARG A 443 8.56 6.80 10.71
C ARG A 443 9.47 6.51 11.91
N ARG A 444 9.34 5.35 12.57
CA ARG A 444 10.29 4.90 13.60
C ARG A 444 11.61 4.45 12.98
N ASP A 445 11.54 3.68 11.91
CA ASP A 445 12.70 3.14 11.21
C ASP A 445 13.52 4.30 10.60
N ALA A 446 12.86 5.31 10.00
CA ALA A 446 13.48 6.55 9.55
C ALA A 446 14.17 7.30 10.70
N ALA A 447 13.49 7.52 11.83
CA ALA A 447 14.08 8.19 13.00
C ALA A 447 15.29 7.43 13.56
N ALA A 448 15.23 6.09 13.63
CA ALA A 448 16.33 5.24 14.07
C ALA A 448 17.53 5.31 13.11
N GLY A 449 17.29 5.32 11.80
CA GLY A 449 18.33 5.48 10.78
C GLY A 449 18.97 6.87 10.77
N LEU A 450 18.29 7.91 11.27
CA LEU A 450 18.87 9.26 11.43
C LEU A 450 19.77 9.41 12.66
N MET A 451 19.68 8.52 13.65
CA MET A 451 20.44 8.64 14.91
C MET A 451 21.98 8.68 14.76
N PRO A 452 22.63 7.96 13.82
CA PRO A 452 24.08 8.11 13.61
C PRO A 452 24.49 9.52 13.17
N TYR A 453 23.72 10.15 12.28
CA TYR A 453 23.97 11.53 11.82
C TYR A 453 23.77 12.56 12.94
N VAL A 454 22.84 12.30 13.87
CA VAL A 454 22.67 13.11 15.09
C VAL A 454 23.90 13.00 16.00
N ARG A 455 24.44 11.80 16.20
CA ARG A 455 25.66 11.61 17.01
C ARG A 455 26.90 12.25 16.39
N GLN A 456 26.92 12.39 15.06
CA GLN A 456 28.00 13.06 14.31
C GLN A 456 27.79 14.58 14.17
N GLY A 457 26.65 15.13 14.60
CA GLY A 457 26.34 16.56 14.51
C GLY A 457 25.85 17.06 13.14
N TRP A 458 25.61 16.18 12.17
CA TRP A 458 25.15 16.56 10.82
C TRP A 458 23.66 16.96 10.78
N ILE A 459 22.89 16.45 11.74
CA ILE A 459 21.44 16.62 11.88
C ILE A 459 21.13 16.88 13.35
N ILE A 460 20.30 17.88 13.66
CA ILE A 460 19.92 18.16 15.06
C ILE A 460 18.65 17.37 15.46
N PRO A 461 18.48 17.01 16.75
CA PRO A 461 17.32 16.24 17.22
C PRO A 461 15.96 16.85 16.83
N SER A 462 15.84 18.18 16.81
CA SER A 462 14.61 18.85 16.38
C SER A 462 14.28 18.64 14.90
N GLU A 463 15.26 18.42 14.02
CA GLU A 463 15.01 18.10 12.59
C GLU A 463 14.48 16.67 12.40
N VAL A 464 14.98 15.72 13.19
CA VAL A 464 14.48 14.33 13.21
C VAL A 464 13.03 14.31 13.73
N GLN A 465 12.75 15.03 14.82
CA GLN A 465 11.39 15.16 15.36
C GLN A 465 10.45 15.89 14.38
N MET A 466 10.89 17.01 13.80
CA MET A 466 10.18 17.75 12.75
C MET A 466 9.83 16.87 11.54
N THR A 467 10.72 15.96 11.15
CA THR A 467 10.53 15.09 10.00
C THR A 467 9.54 13.97 10.32
N CYS A 468 9.77 13.24 11.42
CA CYS A 468 9.12 11.97 11.74
C CYS A 468 7.83 12.10 12.56
N GLU A 469 7.62 13.21 13.27
CA GLU A 469 6.43 13.41 14.11
C GLU A 469 5.37 14.28 13.41
N SER A 470 4.12 13.80 13.33
CA SER A 470 3.04 14.47 12.57
C SER A 470 2.73 15.90 13.06
N SER A 471 2.75 16.11 14.38
CA SER A 471 2.55 17.39 15.07
C SER A 471 3.65 18.38 14.70
N SER A 472 4.91 18.00 14.94
CA SER A 472 6.09 18.82 14.68
C SER A 472 6.25 19.14 13.19
N ARG A 473 5.95 18.19 12.28
CA ARG A 473 5.91 18.43 10.82
C ARG A 473 4.89 19.50 10.44
N ARG A 474 3.67 19.47 11.02
CA ARG A 474 2.64 20.51 10.79
C ARG A 474 3.08 21.87 11.35
N ALA A 475 3.64 21.90 12.55
CA ALA A 475 4.12 23.13 13.18
C ALA A 475 5.24 23.80 12.36
N ALA A 476 6.23 23.03 11.89
CA ALA A 476 7.30 23.54 11.03
C ALA A 476 6.77 24.04 9.67
N LEU A 477 5.81 23.33 9.06
CA LEU A 477 5.18 23.76 7.80
C LEU A 477 4.31 25.02 7.95
N ALA A 478 3.79 25.31 9.14
CA ALA A 478 3.06 26.53 9.48
C ALA A 478 3.99 27.70 9.88
N TRP A 479 5.14 27.41 10.47
CA TRP A 479 6.21 28.39 10.71
C TRP A 479 6.81 28.87 9.38
N VAL A 480 7.25 27.94 8.53
CA VAL A 480 7.94 28.28 7.27
C VAL A 480 7.01 28.91 6.22
N SER A 481 5.69 28.73 6.31
CA SER A 481 4.76 29.37 5.36
C SER A 481 4.77 30.89 5.41
N ARG A 482 5.33 31.50 6.46
CA ARG A 482 5.56 32.95 6.54
C ARG A 482 6.62 33.43 5.54
N GLY A 483 7.57 32.58 5.16
CA GLY A 483 8.57 32.81 4.11
C GLY A 483 8.06 32.50 2.68
N GLY A 484 6.75 32.34 2.51
CA GLY A 484 6.11 32.14 1.21
C GLY A 484 6.20 30.72 0.63
N PRO A 485 5.67 30.52 -0.60
CA PRO A 485 5.55 29.20 -1.22
C PRO A 485 6.91 28.50 -1.43
N THR A 486 7.94 29.25 -1.80
CA THR A 486 9.29 28.71 -2.07
C THR A 486 9.94 28.16 -0.79
N ALA A 487 9.85 28.89 0.34
CA ALA A 487 10.35 28.40 1.62
C ALA A 487 9.60 27.15 2.09
N LYS A 488 8.26 27.14 1.92
CA LYS A 488 7.42 25.97 2.21
C LYS A 488 7.74 24.77 1.33
N ARG A 489 8.10 24.97 0.06
CA ARG A 489 8.58 23.90 -0.83
C ARG A 489 9.94 23.39 -0.37
N ALA A 490 10.92 24.26 -0.15
CA ALA A 490 12.25 23.87 0.32
C ALA A 490 12.21 23.08 1.64
N MET A 491 11.37 23.49 2.62
CA MET A 491 11.16 22.72 3.85
C MET A 491 10.54 21.33 3.59
N LYS A 492 9.58 21.22 2.66
CA LYS A 492 9.01 19.92 2.29
C LYS A 492 10.05 18.99 1.65
N GLU A 493 10.86 19.50 0.73
CA GLU A 493 11.92 18.70 0.11
C GLU A 493 12.99 18.31 1.14
N PHE A 494 13.40 19.23 2.02
CA PHE A 494 14.29 18.91 3.15
C PHE A 494 13.76 17.78 4.03
N MET A 495 12.48 17.85 4.45
CA MET A 495 11.83 16.80 5.23
C MET A 495 11.70 15.46 4.47
N ARG A 496 11.63 15.48 3.14
CA ARG A 496 11.63 14.26 2.31
C ARG A 496 13.02 13.66 2.25
N SER A 497 14.04 14.45 1.90
CA SER A 497 15.43 14.00 1.89
C SER A 497 15.85 13.42 3.25
N LEU A 498 15.43 14.02 4.37
CA LEU A 498 15.68 13.42 5.70
C LEU A 498 14.93 12.10 5.94
N ALA A 499 13.70 11.94 5.43
CA ALA A 499 12.98 10.67 5.51
C ALA A 499 13.68 9.58 4.69
N SER A 500 13.99 9.84 3.42
CA SER A 500 14.70 8.91 2.53
C SER A 500 16.08 8.55 3.08
N LEU A 501 16.81 9.53 3.65
CA LEU A 501 18.12 9.33 4.30
C LEU A 501 18.01 8.36 5.48
N GLY A 502 17.04 8.60 6.38
CA GLY A 502 16.80 7.73 7.53
C GLY A 502 16.43 6.30 7.12
N LEU A 503 15.52 6.15 6.16
CA LEU A 503 15.09 4.84 5.65
C LEU A 503 16.23 4.09 4.95
N ASN A 504 17.02 4.77 4.11
CA ASN A 504 18.18 4.18 3.45
C ASN A 504 19.24 3.71 4.46
N GLN A 505 19.57 4.54 5.47
CA GLN A 505 20.50 4.13 6.52
C GLN A 505 19.95 2.96 7.34
N PHE A 506 18.65 2.95 7.66
CA PHE A 506 18.00 1.82 8.33
C PHE A 506 18.14 0.52 7.53
N ILE A 507 17.86 0.54 6.22
CA ILE A 507 18.04 -0.64 5.35
C ILE A 507 19.49 -1.08 5.32
N MET A 508 20.46 -0.17 5.20
CA MET A 508 21.88 -0.52 5.22
C MET A 508 22.32 -1.15 6.55
N ASN A 509 21.69 -0.81 7.67
CA ASN A 509 21.95 -1.44 8.95
C ASN A 509 21.32 -2.84 9.09
N VAL A 510 20.19 -3.12 8.42
CA VAL A 510 19.48 -4.42 8.47
C VAL A 510 19.99 -5.41 7.42
N ARG A 511 20.25 -4.93 6.19
CA ARG A 511 20.69 -5.75 5.05
C ARG A 511 22.18 -5.64 4.76
N GLY A 512 22.90 -4.74 5.41
CA GLY A 512 24.29 -4.41 5.05
C GLY A 512 24.39 -3.39 3.91
N PRO A 513 25.60 -2.89 3.62
CA PRO A 513 25.83 -1.85 2.62
C PRO A 513 25.54 -2.33 1.19
N GLU A 514 24.87 -1.47 0.40
CA GLU A 514 24.61 -1.64 -1.04
C GLU A 514 25.19 -0.44 -1.79
N ALA A 515 26.12 -0.64 -2.74
CA ALA A 515 26.84 0.46 -3.40
C ALA A 515 25.91 1.54 -4.00
N LYS A 516 24.88 1.13 -4.75
CA LYS A 516 23.87 2.06 -5.31
C LYS A 516 23.12 2.85 -4.24
N ARG A 517 22.88 2.26 -3.06
CA ARG A 517 22.20 2.93 -1.95
C ARG A 517 23.12 3.90 -1.21
N ILE A 518 24.42 3.60 -1.15
CA ILE A 518 25.45 4.54 -0.64
C ILE A 518 25.52 5.78 -1.55
N ASP A 519 25.53 5.61 -2.87
CA ASP A 519 25.54 6.75 -3.80
C ASP A 519 24.25 7.57 -3.74
N ALA A 520 23.09 6.93 -3.69
CA ALA A 520 21.80 7.62 -3.47
C ALA A 520 21.76 8.35 -2.11
N THR A 521 22.39 7.78 -1.07
CA THR A 521 22.51 8.41 0.26
C THR A 521 23.36 9.68 0.20
N ARG A 522 24.48 9.67 -0.55
CA ARG A 522 25.32 10.87 -0.77
C ARG A 522 24.53 11.99 -1.45
N GLU A 523 23.81 11.66 -2.52
CA GLU A 523 22.96 12.61 -3.26
C GLU A 523 21.85 13.18 -2.36
N THR A 524 21.22 12.33 -1.55
CA THR A 524 20.16 12.74 -0.60
C THR A 524 20.69 13.69 0.48
N VAL A 525 21.90 13.47 0.99
CA VAL A 525 22.54 14.37 1.98
C VAL A 525 22.88 15.73 1.38
N GLN A 526 23.33 15.77 0.11
CA GLN A 526 23.54 17.03 -0.61
C GLN A 526 22.23 17.80 -0.78
N GLN A 527 21.18 17.15 -1.30
CA GLN A 527 19.85 17.76 -1.47
C GLN A 527 19.28 18.29 -0.13
N ALA A 528 19.41 17.52 0.95
CA ALA A 528 19.01 17.98 2.28
C ALA A 528 19.76 19.25 2.70
N THR A 529 21.07 19.31 2.46
CA THR A 529 21.91 20.47 2.80
C THR A 529 21.52 21.72 1.99
N GLU A 530 21.30 21.56 0.68
CA GLU A 530 20.86 22.64 -0.21
C GLU A 530 19.48 23.17 0.18
N HIS A 531 18.50 22.28 0.41
CA HIS A 531 17.16 22.67 0.83
C HIS A 531 17.12 23.32 2.21
N ARG A 532 17.97 22.86 3.15
CA ARG A 532 18.19 23.50 4.46
C ARG A 532 18.65 24.95 4.28
N ALA A 533 19.66 25.18 3.45
CA ALA A 533 20.19 26.52 3.19
C ALA A 533 19.13 27.45 2.55
N VAL A 534 18.33 26.93 1.61
CA VAL A 534 17.26 27.71 0.94
C VAL A 534 16.19 28.17 1.92
N PHE A 535 15.62 27.28 2.74
CA PHE A 535 14.56 27.71 3.67
C PHE A 535 15.12 28.59 4.79
N GLN A 536 16.35 28.34 5.29
CA GLN A 536 16.97 29.20 6.31
C GLN A 536 17.19 30.62 5.80
N ARG A 537 17.71 30.77 4.57
CA ARG A 537 17.89 32.07 3.90
C ARG A 537 16.57 32.82 3.76
N LEU A 538 15.52 32.15 3.25
CA LEU A 538 14.19 32.76 3.05
C LEU A 538 13.47 33.10 4.36
N MET A 539 13.81 32.42 5.46
CA MET A 539 13.28 32.70 6.80
C MET A 539 14.15 33.68 7.62
N GLY A 540 15.22 34.23 7.04
CA GLY A 540 16.13 35.17 7.74
C GLY A 540 16.98 34.53 8.84
N VAL A 541 17.06 33.19 8.89
CA VAL A 541 17.84 32.45 9.88
C VAL A 541 19.32 32.54 9.52
N ARG A 542 20.05 33.43 10.20
CA ARG A 542 21.51 33.50 10.11
C ARG A 542 22.14 32.35 10.89
N VAL A 543 22.80 31.44 10.18
CA VAL A 543 23.80 30.54 10.76
C VAL A 543 24.95 31.42 11.24
N ARG A 544 25.33 31.27 12.52
CA ARG A 544 26.52 31.90 13.13
C ARG A 544 27.64 30.87 13.21
#